data_AF-A0A2E9ZRB4-F1
#
_entry.id   AF-A0A2E9ZRB4-F1
#
_cell.length_a   1.000
_cell.length_b   1.000
_cell.length_c   1.000
_cell.angle_alpha   90.00
_cell.angle_beta   90.00
_cell.angle_gamma   90.00
#
_symmetry.space_group_name_H-M   'P 1'
#
loop_
_entity.id
_entity.type
_entity.pdbx_description
1 polymer ?
#
loop_
_entity_poly.entity_id
_entity_poly.type
_entity_poly.pdbx_seq_one_letter_code
_entity_poly.pdbx_strand_id
1 'polypeptide(L)' 'SAPKYTGQNVINPLAAICSGALMLEHLGENQAAKAIEDTVISVTREKIKDLGAGRMGYSTTEVGDLVASSL' A
#
# COMPACT_ATOMS: atom_id res chain seq x y z
N SER A 1 8.39 6.41 -11.94
CA SER A 1 7.95 7.76 -11.55
C SER A 1 6.53 8.12 -11.97
N ALA A 2 5.93 7.43 -12.97
CA ALA A 2 4.56 7.69 -13.44
C ALA A 2 4.21 9.20 -13.53
N PRO A 3 4.99 10.00 -14.29
CA PRO A 3 4.98 11.47 -14.22
C PRO A 3 3.62 12.08 -14.53
N LYS A 4 2.78 11.38 -15.31
CA LYS A 4 1.40 11.75 -15.59
C LYS A 4 0.48 11.82 -14.36
N TYR A 5 0.88 11.26 -13.21
CA TYR A 5 0.11 11.25 -11.97
C TYR A 5 0.79 12.02 -10.82
N THR A 6 1.93 12.65 -11.09
CA THR A 6 2.67 13.41 -10.07
C THR A 6 1.81 14.55 -9.50
N GLY A 7 1.78 14.66 -8.17
CA GLY A 7 1.03 15.70 -7.46
C GLY A 7 -0.49 15.53 -7.44
N GLN A 8 -1.03 14.47 -8.05
CA GLN A 8 -2.48 14.27 -8.16
C GLN A 8 -3.10 13.47 -7.01
N ASN A 9 -2.28 12.83 -6.16
CA ASN A 9 -2.76 12.01 -5.04
C ASN A 9 -3.69 10.85 -5.47
N VAL A 10 -3.47 10.28 -6.67
CA VAL A 10 -4.31 9.18 -7.22
C VAL A 10 -3.53 7.89 -7.49
N ILE A 11 -2.21 7.90 -7.29
CA ILE A 11 -1.38 6.73 -7.58
C ILE A 11 -1.53 5.68 -6.48
N ASN A 12 -1.45 4.40 -6.84
CA ASN A 12 -1.48 3.31 -5.87
C ASN A 12 -0.16 3.24 -5.07
N PRO A 13 -0.17 3.43 -3.74
CA PRO A 13 1.04 3.38 -2.92
C PRO A 13 1.48 1.95 -2.53
N LEU A 14 0.66 0.93 -2.77
CA LEU A 14 0.89 -0.42 -2.24
C LEU A 14 2.23 -1.04 -2.67
N ALA A 15 2.70 -0.73 -3.89
CA ALA A 15 4.02 -1.21 -4.34
C ALA A 15 5.17 -0.70 -3.46
N ALA A 16 5.11 0.57 -3.02
CA ALA A 16 6.11 1.13 -2.13
C ALA A 16 5.99 0.54 -0.72
N ILE A 17 4.77 0.31 -0.24
CA ILE A 17 4.50 -0.32 1.06
C ILE A 17 5.04 -1.76 1.10
N CYS A 18 4.74 -2.59 0.09
CA CYS A 18 5.29 -3.94 -0.01
C CYS A 18 6.82 -3.94 -0.13
N SER A 19 7.41 -2.94 -0.81
CA SER A 19 8.87 -2.79 -0.84
C SER A 19 9.43 -2.49 0.56
N GLY A 20 8.71 -1.74 1.39
CA GLY A 20 9.02 -1.55 2.80
C GLY A 20 8.95 -2.86 3.61
N ALA A 21 7.95 -3.71 3.36
CA ALA A 21 7.88 -5.04 3.98
C ALA A 21 9.08 -5.92 3.61
N LEU A 22 9.47 -5.96 2.33
CA LEU A 22 10.66 -6.68 1.87
C LEU A 22 11.95 -6.15 2.52
N MET A 23 12.04 -4.83 2.73
CA MET A 23 13.17 -4.23 3.43
C MET A 23 13.21 -4.67 4.90
N LEU A 24 12.06 -4.72 5.58
CA LEU A 24 11.99 -5.19 6.97
C LEU A 24 12.38 -6.67 7.09
N GLU A 25 11.93 -7.52 6.18
CA GLU A 25 12.36 -8.92 6.09
C GLU A 25 13.88 -9.02 5.92
N HIS A 26 14.47 -8.23 5.03
CA HIS A 26 15.92 -8.21 4.81
C HIS A 26 16.70 -7.78 6.06
N LEU A 27 16.14 -6.89 6.89
CA LEU A 27 16.74 -6.44 8.14
C LEU A 27 16.52 -7.42 9.31
N GLY A 28 15.78 -8.51 9.10
CA GLY A 28 15.45 -9.51 10.13
C GLY A 28 14.17 -9.21 10.91
N GLU A 29 13.44 -8.14 10.57
CA GLU A 29 12.18 -7.72 11.20
C GLU A 29 10.97 -8.50 10.64
N ASN A 30 11.05 -9.83 10.68
CA ASN A 30 10.11 -10.73 10.02
C ASN A 30 8.65 -10.59 10.51
N GLN A 31 8.45 -10.27 11.80
CA GLN A 31 7.10 -10.07 12.35
C GLN A 31 6.46 -8.81 11.77
N ALA A 32 7.22 -7.71 11.67
CA ALA A 32 6.73 -6.46 11.10
C ALA A 32 6.50 -6.58 9.59
N ALA A 33 7.43 -7.24 8.87
CA ALA A 33 7.27 -7.52 7.45
C ALA A 33 5.98 -8.31 7.17
N LYS A 34 5.76 -9.39 7.93
CA LYS A 34 4.58 -10.23 7.82
C LYS A 34 3.29 -9.48 8.16
N ALA A 35 3.29 -8.67 9.21
CA ALA A 35 2.13 -7.86 9.57
C ALA A 35 1.72 -6.92 8.43
N ILE A 36 2.68 -6.24 7.81
CA ILE A 36 2.42 -5.35 6.66
C ILE A 36 1.89 -6.13 5.47
N GLU A 37 2.49 -7.27 5.14
CA GLU A 37 2.05 -8.10 4.02
C GLU A 37 0.61 -8.61 4.22
N ASP A 38 0.31 -9.18 5.39
CA ASP A 38 -1.01 -9.71 5.73
C ASP A 38 -2.08 -8.60 5.72
N THR A 39 -1.75 -7.39 6.21
CA THR A 39 -2.65 -6.22 6.14
C THR A 39 -2.85 -5.71 4.71
N VAL A 40 -1.80 -5.64 3.89
CA VAL A 40 -1.96 -5.25 2.46
C VAL A 40 -2.86 -6.24 1.72
N ILE A 41 -2.74 -7.53 2.01
CA ILE A 41 -3.62 -8.57 1.44
C ILE A 41 -5.08 -8.32 1.85
N SER A 42 -5.36 -8.08 3.14
CA SER A 42 -6.73 -7.86 3.63
C SER A 42 -7.35 -6.60 3.04
N VAL A 43 -6.62 -5.48 3.05
CA VAL A 43 -7.09 -4.19 2.49
C VAL A 43 -7.35 -4.30 0.99
N THR A 44 -6.45 -4.95 0.25
CA THR A 44 -6.61 -5.16 -1.19
C THR A 44 -7.82 -6.03 -1.50
N ARG A 45 -8.08 -7.07 -0.69
CA ARG A 45 -9.19 -7.99 -0.87
C ARG A 45 -10.54 -7.38 -0.53
N GLU A 46 -10.61 -6.60 0.55
CA GLU A 46 -11.87 -6.20 1.16
C GLU A 46 -12.27 -4.76 0.90
N LYS A 47 -11.30 -3.87 0.66
CA LYS A 47 -11.55 -2.42 0.64
C LYS A 47 -11.29 -1.80 -0.73
N ILE A 48 -10.32 -2.29 -1.49
CA ILE A 48 -9.92 -1.71 -2.78
C ILE A 48 -10.64 -2.40 -3.94
N LYS A 49 -11.29 -1.61 -4.81
CA LYS A 49 -12.03 -2.14 -5.97
C LYS A 49 -11.18 -2.39 -7.20
N ASP A 50 -10.23 -1.50 -7.48
CA ASP A 50 -9.33 -1.56 -8.65
C ASP A 50 -7.98 -0.94 -8.28
N LEU A 51 -6.87 -1.57 -8.64
CA LEU A 51 -5.52 -1.12 -8.25
C LEU A 51 -4.95 -0.03 -9.15
N GLY A 52 -5.67 0.38 -10.19
CA GLY A 52 -5.28 1.41 -11.12
C GLY A 52 -5.36 2.82 -10.53
N ALA A 53 -4.46 3.69 -10.97
CA ALA A 53 -4.43 5.08 -10.53
C ALA A 53 -5.78 5.77 -10.80
N GLY A 54 -6.35 6.39 -9.77
CA GLY A 54 -7.66 7.05 -9.83
C GLY A 54 -8.88 6.11 -9.84
N ARG A 55 -8.68 4.80 -9.69
CA ARG A 55 -9.78 3.80 -9.69
C ARG A 55 -9.90 3.00 -8.40
N MET A 56 -9.01 3.24 -7.43
CA MET A 56 -9.02 2.58 -6.12
C MET A 56 -10.26 2.86 -5.29
N GLY A 57 -10.96 3.97 -5.57
CA GLY A 57 -12.02 4.50 -4.70
C GLY A 57 -11.50 5.31 -3.51
N TYR A 58 -10.18 5.51 -3.45
CA TYR A 58 -9.44 6.25 -2.43
C TYR A 58 -8.29 7.01 -3.09
N SER A 59 -7.83 8.08 -2.46
CA SER A 59 -6.59 8.77 -2.80
C SER A 59 -5.35 7.99 -2.35
N THR A 60 -4.17 8.38 -2.80
CA THR A 60 -2.90 7.77 -2.36
C THR A 60 -2.73 7.84 -0.85
N THR A 61 -3.02 9.00 -0.25
CA THR A 61 -2.96 9.19 1.20
C THR A 61 -3.93 8.28 1.94
N GLU A 62 -5.20 8.25 1.51
CA GLU A 62 -6.22 7.42 2.17
C GLU A 62 -5.90 5.92 2.10
N VAL A 63 -5.30 5.43 1.01
CA VAL A 63 -4.84 4.03 0.95
C VAL A 63 -3.71 3.78 1.95
N GLY A 64 -2.77 4.72 2.09
CA GLY A 64 -1.71 4.64 3.09
C GLY A 64 -2.27 4.60 4.52
N ASP A 65 -3.20 5.50 4.84
CA ASP A 65 -3.87 5.56 6.13
C ASP A 65 -4.70 4.29 6.40
N LEU A 66 -5.35 3.74 5.38
CA LEU A 66 -6.13 2.52 5.48
C LEU A 66 -5.25 1.31 5.84
N VAL A 67 -4.07 1.19 5.22
CA VAL A 67 -3.11 0.15 5.57
C VAL A 67 -2.56 0.37 6.98
N ALA A 68 -2.15 1.59 7.32
CA ALA A 68 -1.56 1.90 8.63
C ALA A 68 -2.54 1.71 9.79
N SER A 69 -3.82 2.03 9.60
CA SER A 69 -4.87 1.84 10.61
C SER A 69 -5.37 0.39 10.75
N SER A 70 -4.98 -0.49 9.82
CA SER A 70 -5.37 -1.90 9.80
C SER A 70 -4.21 -2.85 10.16
N LEU A 71 -3.09 -2.29 10.63
CA LEU A 71 -1.92 -3.02 11.15
C LEU A 71 -2.10 -3.34 12.64
#